data_AF-A0AAV7KE50-F1
#
_entry.id   AF-A0AAV7KE50-F1
#
_cell.length_a   1.000
_cell.length_b   1.000
_cell.length_c   1.000
_cell.angle_alpha   90.00
_cell.angle_beta   90.00
_cell.angle_gamma   90.00
#
_symmetry.space_group_name_H-M   'P 1'
#
loop_
_entity.id
_entity.type
_entity.pdbx_description
1 polymer ?
#
loop_
_entity_poly.entity_id
_entity_poly.type
_entity_poly.pdbx_seq_one_letter_code
_entity_poly.pdbx_strand_id
1 'polypeptide(L)'
;MKQFVKALNPDNESFHHLVYTFPALSYDKIKAGVFDGPQIRTLIRDKNFIQKMNVREKAAWLSFVDVIQNFLGNRKAPNYEMLVSKMLSGFRDLGCNMSIKVHFLYSHLDKFPENLGAISDEQGERFHQDLMTLEERYQGRWDRHMMADYCWGIKRDCAYKAYKRRSYKRKFCPDL
;
A
#
# COMPACT_ATOMS: atom_id res chain seq x y z
N MET A 1 6.33 3.97 -6.59
CA MET A 1 5.29 3.11 -7.18
C MET A 1 4.76 3.62 -8.51
N LYS A 2 3.98 4.72 -8.54
CA LYS A 2 3.33 5.19 -9.78
C LYS A 2 4.28 5.36 -10.97
N GLN A 3 5.40 6.06 -10.80
CA GLN A 3 6.36 6.28 -11.89
C GLN A 3 7.06 4.99 -12.32
N PHE A 4 7.40 4.13 -11.36
CA PHE A 4 7.99 2.81 -11.64
C PHE A 4 7.08 1.97 -12.54
N VAL A 5 5.79 1.82 -12.18
CA VAL A 5 4.86 1.00 -12.98
C VAL A 5 4.60 1.58 -14.35
N LYS A 6 4.51 2.91 -14.48
CA LYS A 6 4.33 3.57 -15.78
C LYS A 6 5.49 3.35 -16.75
N ALA A 7 6.69 3.05 -16.23
CA ALA A 7 7.87 2.77 -17.04
C ALA A 7 8.01 1.29 -17.40
N LEU A 8 7.21 0.39 -16.80
CA LEU A 8 7.22 -1.02 -17.16
C LEU A 8 6.61 -1.24 -18.55
N ASN A 9 7.20 -2.16 -19.31
CA ASN A 9 6.60 -2.62 -20.56
C ASN A 9 5.41 -3.54 -20.24
N PRO A 10 4.19 -3.28 -20.77
CA PRO A 10 3.04 -4.14 -20.57
C PRO A 10 3.20 -5.59 -21.03
N ASP A 11 4.12 -5.85 -21.96
CA ASP A 11 4.41 -7.19 -22.50
C ASP A 11 5.42 -7.97 -21.64
N ASN A 12 6.03 -7.34 -20.63
CA ASN A 12 6.99 -8.00 -19.76
C ASN A 12 6.29 -8.84 -18.67
N GLU A 13 6.92 -9.94 -18.25
CA GLU A 13 6.41 -10.81 -17.18
C GLU A 13 6.11 -10.07 -15.87
N SER A 14 6.90 -9.05 -15.52
CA SER A 14 6.69 -8.24 -14.33
C SER A 14 5.36 -7.49 -14.36
N PHE A 15 4.95 -6.95 -15.52
CA PHE A 15 3.66 -6.28 -15.65
C PHE A 15 2.49 -7.27 -15.64
N HIS A 16 2.62 -8.40 -16.32
CA HIS A 16 1.64 -9.49 -16.25
C HIS A 16 1.43 -10.01 -14.82
N HIS A 17 2.51 -10.09 -14.03
CA HIS A 17 2.45 -10.47 -12.61
C HIS A 17 1.65 -9.47 -11.78
N LEU A 18 1.75 -8.16 -12.05
CA LEU A 18 0.92 -7.14 -11.39
C LEU A 18 -0.56 -7.37 -11.67
N VAL A 19 -0.93 -7.63 -12.92
CA VAL A 19 -2.31 -7.91 -13.34
C VAL A 19 -2.85 -9.16 -12.66
N TYR A 20 -2.05 -10.23 -12.60
CA TYR A 20 -2.41 -11.47 -11.93
C TYR A 20 -2.57 -11.31 -10.42
N THR A 21 -1.70 -10.52 -9.78
CA THR A 21 -1.68 -10.35 -8.32
C THR A 21 -2.87 -9.54 -7.80
N PHE A 22 -3.39 -8.62 -8.62
CA PHE A 22 -4.49 -7.72 -8.24
C PHE A 22 -5.68 -7.82 -9.20
N PRO A 23 -6.41 -8.95 -9.22
CA PRO A 23 -7.54 -9.15 -10.14
C PRO A 23 -8.70 -8.19 -9.87
N ALA A 24 -8.77 -7.58 -8.68
CA ALA A 24 -9.76 -6.57 -8.33
C ALA A 24 -9.44 -5.17 -8.90
N LEU A 25 -8.20 -4.93 -9.35
CA LEU A 25 -7.83 -3.68 -10.01
C LEU A 25 -8.05 -3.81 -11.52
N SER A 26 -8.61 -2.78 -12.13
CA SER A 26 -8.68 -2.71 -13.59
C SER A 26 -7.28 -2.58 -14.19
N TYR A 27 -7.12 -3.08 -15.42
CA TYR A 27 -5.89 -2.92 -16.19
C TYR A 27 -5.43 -1.45 -16.26
N ASP A 28 -6.36 -0.52 -16.47
CA ASP A 28 -6.04 0.92 -16.52
C ASP A 28 -5.54 1.48 -15.18
N LYS A 29 -6.09 1.02 -14.05
CA LYS A 29 -5.57 1.40 -12.72
C LYS A 29 -4.13 0.90 -12.53
N ILE A 30 -3.86 -0.35 -12.91
CA ILE A 30 -2.53 -0.95 -12.85
C ILE A 30 -1.56 -0.18 -13.75
N LYS A 31 -1.91 0.01 -15.03
CA LYS A 31 -1.10 0.76 -16.01
C LYS A 31 -0.86 2.21 -15.59
N ALA A 32 -1.84 2.85 -14.95
CA ALA A 32 -1.69 4.19 -14.40
C ALA A 32 -0.82 4.25 -13.13
N GLY A 33 -0.44 3.10 -12.57
CA GLY A 33 0.35 2.99 -11.35
C GLY A 33 -0.43 3.38 -10.10
N VAL A 34 -1.76 3.14 -10.09
CA VAL A 34 -2.66 3.46 -8.99
C VAL A 34 -2.75 2.27 -8.05
N PHE A 35 -2.03 2.37 -6.93
CA PHE A 35 -2.00 1.38 -5.87
C PHE A 35 -2.15 2.06 -4.53
N ASP A 36 -2.86 1.43 -3.60
CA ASP A 36 -2.96 1.86 -2.22
C ASP A 36 -1.77 1.35 -1.36
N GLY A 37 -1.69 1.83 -0.12
CA GLY A 37 -0.64 1.43 0.83
C GLY A 37 -0.57 -0.10 1.03
N PRO A 38 -1.68 -0.79 1.34
CA PRO A 38 -1.72 -2.25 1.47
C PRO A 38 -1.20 -3.00 0.23
N GLN A 39 -1.64 -2.63 -0.97
CA GLN A 39 -1.21 -3.27 -2.23
C GLN A 39 0.29 -3.10 -2.46
N ILE A 40 0.83 -1.90 -2.20
CA ILE A 40 2.27 -1.64 -2.28
C ILE A 40 3.02 -2.54 -1.28
N ARG A 41 2.55 -2.64 -0.03
CA ARG A 41 3.17 -3.52 0.99
C ARG A 41 3.11 -5.00 0.60
N THR A 42 2.02 -5.44 -0.03
CA THR A 42 1.90 -6.80 -0.59
C THR A 42 2.99 -7.05 -1.62
N LEU A 43 3.20 -6.14 -2.58
CA LEU A 43 4.25 -6.27 -3.59
C LEU A 43 5.66 -6.23 -3.03
N ILE A 44 5.93 -5.41 -2.01
CA ILE A 44 7.25 -5.35 -1.36
C ILE A 44 7.62 -6.71 -0.74
N ARG A 45 6.63 -7.48 -0.27
CA ARG A 45 6.83 -8.81 0.34
C ARG A 45 6.85 -9.94 -0.68
N ASP A 46 6.41 -9.68 -1.90
CA ASP A 46 6.28 -10.68 -2.95
C ASP A 46 7.64 -10.97 -3.61
N LYS A 47 8.26 -12.07 -3.20
CA LYS A 47 9.53 -12.53 -3.76
C LYS A 47 9.38 -13.01 -5.21
N ASN A 48 8.19 -13.49 -5.61
CA ASN A 48 7.95 -13.96 -6.97
C ASN A 48 7.92 -12.76 -7.92
N PHE A 49 7.37 -11.63 -7.50
CA PHE A 49 7.39 -10.40 -8.30
C PHE A 49 8.81 -9.98 -8.71
N ILE A 50 9.78 -10.11 -7.79
CA ILE A 50 11.19 -9.79 -8.06
C ILE A 50 11.80 -10.75 -9.11
N GLN A 51 11.35 -12.01 -9.15
CA GLN A 51 11.83 -13.00 -10.13
C GLN A 51 11.27 -12.74 -11.53
N LYS A 52 10.12 -12.06 -11.63
CA LYS A 52 9.49 -11.68 -12.90
C LYS A 52 10.09 -10.44 -13.55
N MET A 53 10.98 -9.74 -12.86
CA MET A 53 11.62 -8.52 -13.35
C MET A 53 12.89 -8.80 -14.15
N ASN A 54 13.09 -8.02 -15.21
CA ASN A 54 14.40 -7.96 -15.86
C ASN A 54 15.42 -7.21 -14.98
N VAL A 55 16.70 -7.21 -15.40
CA VAL A 55 17.80 -6.62 -14.63
C VAL A 55 17.58 -5.15 -14.29
N ARG A 56 17.08 -4.34 -15.25
CA ARG A 56 16.85 -2.90 -15.05
C ARG A 56 15.69 -2.64 -14.10
N GLU A 57 14.56 -3.32 -14.33
CA GLU A 57 13.37 -3.26 -13.48
C GLU A 57 13.71 -3.64 -12.04
N LYS A 58 14.44 -4.74 -11.87
CA LYS A 58 14.85 -5.24 -10.56
C LYS A 58 15.76 -4.25 -9.83
N ALA A 59 16.74 -3.66 -10.51
CA ALA A 59 17.64 -2.68 -9.90
C ALA A 59 16.87 -1.43 -9.42
N ALA A 60 15.95 -0.93 -10.25
CA ALA A 60 15.10 0.21 -9.91
C ALA A 60 14.13 -0.12 -8.76
N TRP A 61 13.51 -1.31 -8.79
CA TRP A 61 12.59 -1.78 -7.74
C TRP A 61 13.29 -1.93 -6.40
N LEU A 62 14.42 -2.62 -6.34
CA LEU A 62 15.16 -2.82 -5.10
C LEU A 62 15.60 -1.49 -4.48
N SER A 63 16.08 -0.55 -5.30
CA SER A 63 16.45 0.78 -4.82
C SER A 63 15.24 1.58 -4.31
N PHE A 64 14.05 1.40 -4.93
CA PHE A 64 12.81 1.98 -4.43
C PHE A 64 12.37 1.37 -3.09
N VAL A 65 12.49 0.05 -2.94
CA VAL A 65 12.20 -0.65 -1.68
C VAL A 65 13.14 -0.20 -0.56
N ASP A 66 14.43 -0.01 -0.85
CA ASP A 66 15.42 0.50 0.10
C ASP A 66 15.00 1.87 0.66
N VAL A 67 14.54 2.78 -0.20
CA VAL A 67 14.04 4.11 0.21
C VAL A 67 12.78 4.01 1.07
N ILE A 68 11.85 3.12 0.73
CA ILE A 68 10.63 2.93 1.54
C ILE A 68 11.00 2.45 2.95
N GLN A 69 11.90 1.48 3.05
CA GLN A 69 12.21 0.83 4.33
C GLN A 69 13.12 1.68 5.23
N ASN A 70 14.05 2.42 4.63
CA ASN A 70 15.13 3.09 5.36
C ASN A 70 15.01 4.62 5.36
N PHE A 71 14.01 5.19 4.69
CA PHE A 71 13.75 6.62 4.74
C PHE A 71 12.28 6.93 5.03
N LEU A 72 11.35 6.44 4.20
CA LEU A 72 9.93 6.81 4.30
C LEU A 72 9.15 6.09 5.42
N GLY A 73 9.81 5.20 6.15
CA GLY A 73 9.21 4.43 7.24
C GLY A 73 9.38 5.10 8.61
N ASN A 74 9.48 4.26 9.64
CA ASN A 74 9.61 4.71 11.03
C ASN A 74 11.03 5.16 11.41
N ARG A 75 11.99 4.96 10.52
CA ARG A 75 13.41 5.29 10.75
C ARG A 75 13.97 5.96 9.51
N LYS A 76 14.66 7.08 9.71
CA LYS A 76 15.50 7.77 8.73
C LYS A 76 16.95 7.27 8.89
N ALA A 77 17.41 6.44 7.96
CA ALA A 77 18.75 5.90 7.97
C ALA A 77 19.79 6.99 7.66
N PRO A 78 20.97 7.01 8.28
CA PRO A 78 21.98 8.06 8.07
C PRO A 78 22.41 8.26 6.60
N ASN A 79 22.32 7.20 5.79
CA ASN A 79 22.66 7.21 4.37
C ASN A 79 21.45 7.46 3.44
N TYR A 80 20.35 8.06 3.93
CA TYR A 80 19.11 8.27 3.17
C TYR A 80 19.34 9.01 1.84
N GLU A 81 20.25 9.98 1.79
CA GLU A 81 20.56 10.76 0.58
C GLU A 81 21.12 9.88 -0.54
N MET A 82 22.01 8.95 -0.17
CA MET A 82 22.58 7.97 -1.09
C MET A 82 21.49 7.01 -1.61
N LEU A 83 20.60 6.54 -0.72
CA LEU A 83 19.49 5.66 -1.10
C LEU A 83 18.55 6.34 -2.11
N VAL A 84 18.17 7.59 -1.83
CA VAL A 84 17.31 8.36 -2.74
C VAL A 84 18.02 8.62 -4.07
N SER A 85 19.29 9.00 -4.05
CA SER A 85 20.07 9.22 -5.28
C SER A 85 20.19 7.94 -6.13
N LYS A 86 20.42 6.79 -5.49
CA LYS A 86 20.46 5.48 -6.15
C LYS A 86 19.11 5.12 -6.77
N MET A 87 18.01 5.35 -6.05
CA MET A 87 16.65 5.16 -6.57
C MET A 87 16.39 6.04 -7.80
N LEU A 88 16.77 7.32 -7.75
CA LEU A 88 16.58 8.24 -8.87
C LEU A 88 17.39 7.84 -10.10
N SER A 89 18.63 7.37 -9.92
CA SER A 89 19.42 6.82 -11.03
C SER A 89 18.74 5.60 -11.63
N GLY A 90 18.30 4.64 -10.81
CA GLY A 90 17.60 3.46 -11.29
C GLY A 90 16.29 3.80 -12.02
N PHE A 91 15.56 4.81 -11.55
CA PHE A 91 14.35 5.31 -12.21
C PHE A 91 14.67 5.96 -13.56
N ARG A 92 15.72 6.79 -13.63
CA ARG A 92 16.18 7.37 -14.89
C ARG A 92 16.59 6.29 -15.90
N ASP A 93 17.34 5.29 -15.47
CA ASP A 93 17.84 4.21 -16.33
C ASP A 93 16.71 3.28 -16.82
N LEU A 94 15.62 3.18 -16.04
CA LEU A 94 14.39 2.49 -16.42
C LEU A 94 13.51 3.33 -17.38
N GLY A 95 13.77 4.63 -17.52
CA GLY A 95 12.95 5.54 -18.33
C GLY A 95 11.75 6.15 -17.60
N CYS A 96 11.78 6.18 -16.26
CA CYS A 96 10.76 6.85 -15.46
C CYS A 96 10.82 8.37 -15.64
N ASN A 97 9.66 9.00 -15.77
CA ASN A 97 9.54 10.46 -15.72
C ASN A 97 9.63 10.98 -14.28
N MET A 98 10.29 12.14 -14.10
CA MET A 98 10.35 12.83 -12.82
C MET A 98 8.99 13.47 -12.51
N SER A 99 8.28 12.93 -11.53
CA SER A 99 7.04 13.58 -11.05
C SER A 99 7.35 14.67 -10.04
N ILE A 100 6.43 15.61 -9.88
CA ILE A 100 6.56 16.67 -8.86
C ILE A 100 6.77 16.13 -7.44
N LYS A 101 6.16 14.99 -7.09
CA LYS A 101 6.37 14.33 -5.78
C LYS A 101 7.81 13.83 -5.62
N VAL A 102 8.38 13.26 -6.68
CA VAL A 102 9.76 12.74 -6.66
C VAL A 102 10.76 13.91 -6.65
N HIS A 103 10.47 14.97 -7.38
CA HIS A 103 11.27 16.20 -7.36
C HIS A 103 11.26 16.87 -5.98
N PHE A 104 10.08 17.01 -5.37
CA PHE A 104 9.93 17.56 -4.02
C PHE A 104 10.67 16.72 -2.98
N LEU A 105 10.52 15.38 -3.06
CA LEU A 105 11.24 14.45 -2.19
C LEU A 105 12.75 14.71 -2.25
N TYR A 106 13.33 14.73 -3.46
CA TYR A 106 14.76 14.94 -3.65
C TYR A 106 15.25 16.32 -3.21
N SER A 107 14.46 17.38 -3.45
CA SER A 107 14.86 18.76 -3.19
C SER A 107 14.83 19.14 -1.70
N HIS A 108 14.15 18.35 -0.87
CA HIS A 108 13.85 18.69 0.53
C HIS A 108 14.08 17.52 1.49
N LEU A 109 15.05 16.64 1.19
CA LEU A 109 15.35 15.47 2.02
C LEU A 109 15.73 15.84 3.47
N ASP A 110 16.36 17.00 3.64
CA ASP A 110 16.77 17.60 4.90
C ASP A 110 15.58 18.01 5.78
N LYS A 111 14.47 18.43 5.16
CA LYS A 111 13.26 18.90 5.88
C LYS A 111 12.41 17.79 6.46
N PHE A 112 12.65 16.53 6.08
CA PHE A 112 11.87 15.42 6.60
C PHE A 112 12.33 15.01 8.01
N PRO A 113 11.39 14.76 8.94
CA PRO A 113 11.70 14.34 10.31
C PRO A 113 12.26 12.91 10.36
N GLU A 114 12.82 12.54 11.52
CA GLU A 114 13.45 11.23 11.70
C GLU A 114 12.48 10.03 11.60
N ASN A 115 11.21 10.26 11.92
CA ASN A 115 10.15 9.25 11.87
C ASN A 115 8.99 9.75 11.00
N LEU A 116 9.05 9.45 9.70
CA LEU A 116 7.97 9.81 8.77
C LEU A 116 6.72 8.97 8.98
N GLY A 117 6.87 7.71 9.36
CA GLY A 117 5.74 6.81 9.61
C GLY A 117 4.78 7.34 10.67
N ALA A 118 5.30 8.01 11.70
CA ALA A 118 4.48 8.62 12.76
C ALA A 118 3.64 9.82 12.30
N ILE A 119 4.02 10.48 11.21
CA ILE A 119 3.33 11.66 10.66
C ILE A 119 2.57 11.31 9.37
N SER A 120 2.73 10.08 8.87
CA SER A 120 2.06 9.61 7.68
C SER A 120 0.55 9.51 7.90
N ASP A 121 -0.23 9.86 6.88
CA ASP A 121 -1.69 9.72 6.89
C ASP A 121 -2.15 8.28 6.61
N GLU A 122 -1.34 7.30 7.00
CA GLU A 122 -1.65 5.89 6.77
C GLU A 122 -2.91 5.45 7.54
N GLN A 123 -3.18 6.07 8.69
CA GLN A 123 -4.38 5.79 9.47
C GLN A 123 -5.65 6.34 8.79
N GLY A 124 -5.58 7.53 8.17
CA GLY A 124 -6.70 8.11 7.42
C GLY A 124 -7.05 7.27 6.20
N GLU A 125 -6.06 6.84 5.44
CA GLU A 125 -6.26 5.93 4.30
C GLU A 125 -6.87 4.59 4.72
N ARG A 126 -6.41 4.00 5.83
CA ARG A 126 -7.00 2.77 6.38
C ARG A 126 -8.45 2.96 6.82
N PHE A 127 -8.76 4.10 7.44
CA PHE A 127 -10.12 4.44 7.85
C PHE A 127 -11.09 4.41 6.66
N HIS A 128 -10.72 5.02 5.53
CA HIS A 128 -11.55 5.01 4.32
C HIS A 128 -11.77 3.60 3.76
N GLN A 129 -10.75 2.73 3.80
CA GLN A 129 -10.90 1.34 3.34
C GLN A 129 -11.81 0.50 4.25
N ASP A 130 -11.67 0.66 5.56
CA ASP A 130 -12.52 -0.03 6.54
C ASP A 130 -13.98 0.43 6.42
N LEU A 131 -14.20 1.72 6.17
CA LEU A 131 -15.54 2.26 5.93
C LEU A 131 -16.16 1.70 4.64
N MET A 132 -15.43 1.69 3.52
CA MET A 132 -15.93 1.08 2.27
C MET A 132 -16.40 -0.37 2.49
N THR A 133 -15.61 -1.16 3.22
CA THR A 133 -15.96 -2.55 3.55
C THR A 133 -17.22 -2.64 4.43
N LEU A 134 -17.39 -1.71 5.37
CA LEU A 134 -18.58 -1.64 6.21
C LEU A 134 -19.81 -1.21 5.41
N GLU A 135 -19.70 -0.22 4.54
CA GLU A 135 -20.79 0.24 3.69
C GLU A 135 -21.31 -0.89 2.79
N GLU A 136 -20.42 -1.66 2.17
CA GLU A 136 -20.78 -2.84 1.38
C GLU A 136 -21.51 -3.91 2.22
N ARG A 137 -21.03 -4.18 3.43
CA ARG A 137 -21.65 -5.17 4.35
C ARG A 137 -23.06 -4.75 4.75
N TYR A 138 -23.25 -3.47 5.05
CA TYR A 138 -24.53 -2.96 5.56
C TYR A 138 -25.49 -2.52 4.46
N GLN A 139 -25.03 -2.32 3.22
CA GLN A 139 -25.84 -1.99 2.04
C GLN A 139 -26.72 -0.73 2.26
N GLY A 140 -26.14 0.29 2.89
CA GLY A 140 -26.86 1.54 3.20
C GLY A 140 -27.94 1.41 4.29
N ARG A 141 -28.06 0.26 4.96
CA ARG A 141 -29.02 0.08 6.07
C ARG A 141 -28.62 0.91 7.27
N TRP A 142 -29.58 1.62 7.85
CA TRP A 142 -29.41 2.31 9.12
C TRP A 142 -29.46 1.29 10.28
N ASP A 143 -28.30 0.79 10.70
CA ASP A 143 -28.17 -0.13 11.83
C ASP A 143 -27.39 0.53 12.98
N ARG A 144 -27.99 0.58 14.17
CA ARG A 144 -27.36 1.07 15.41
C ARG A 144 -26.08 0.30 15.77
N HIS A 145 -25.90 -0.91 15.26
CA HIS A 145 -24.75 -1.76 15.53
C HIS A 145 -23.55 -1.48 14.61
N MET A 146 -23.71 -0.70 13.54
CA MET A 146 -22.64 -0.43 12.56
C MET A 146 -21.38 0.14 13.22
N MET A 147 -21.54 1.13 14.10
CA MET A 147 -20.42 1.72 14.85
C MET A 147 -19.82 0.74 15.87
N ALA A 148 -20.65 -0.12 16.50
CA ALA A 148 -20.17 -1.13 17.43
C ALA A 148 -19.32 -2.19 16.70
N ASP A 149 -19.73 -2.59 15.50
CA ASP A 149 -19.00 -3.53 14.65
C ASP A 149 -17.69 -2.93 14.11
N TYR A 150 -17.67 -1.64 13.77
CA TYR A 150 -16.44 -0.92 13.40
C TYR A 150 -15.44 -0.89 14.56
N CYS A 151 -15.86 -0.38 15.72
CA CYS A 151 -15.04 -0.33 16.94
C CYS A 151 -14.54 -1.73 17.36
N TRP A 152 -15.37 -2.76 17.14
CA TRP A 152 -14.98 -4.15 17.38
C TRP A 152 -13.90 -4.62 16.40
N GLY A 153 -13.99 -4.26 15.12
CA GLY A 153 -12.96 -4.52 14.11
C GLY A 153 -11.61 -3.93 14.52
N ILE A 154 -11.59 -2.65 14.89
CA ILE A 154 -10.37 -1.97 15.37
C ILE A 154 -9.78 -2.70 16.59
N LYS A 155 -10.61 -3.05 17.58
CA LYS A 155 -10.16 -3.74 18.80
C LYS A 155 -9.60 -5.14 18.54
N ARG A 156 -10.16 -5.86 17.56
CA ARG A 156 -9.67 -7.19 17.17
C ARG A 156 -8.30 -7.10 16.49
N ASP A 157 -8.12 -6.09 15.65
CA ASP A 157 -6.91 -5.95 14.83
C ASP A 157 -5.75 -5.28 15.62
N CYS A 158 -6.02 -4.62 16.74
CA CYS A 158 -5.02 -4.22 17.74
C CYS A 158 -4.55 -5.44 18.55
N ALA A 159 -3.48 -6.09 18.09
CA ALA A 159 -2.94 -7.29 18.71
C ALA A 159 -2.22 -7.00 20.04
N TYR A 160 -2.95 -7.14 21.14
CA TYR A 160 -2.39 -7.58 22.43
C TYR A 160 -3.10 -8.80 23.03
N LYS A 161 -4.33 -9.13 22.57
CA LYS A 161 -5.09 -10.32 23.02
C LYS A 161 -6.03 -10.83 21.91
N ALA A 162 -6.20 -12.16 21.83
CA ALA A 162 -7.19 -12.78 20.96
C ALA A 162 -8.60 -12.63 21.57
N TYR A 163 -9.45 -11.81 20.96
CA TYR A 163 -10.84 -11.61 21.41
C TYR A 163 -11.81 -12.43 20.55
N LYS A 164 -12.63 -13.30 21.18
CA LYS A 164 -13.78 -13.95 20.56
C LYS A 164 -15.07 -13.21 20.94
N ARG A 165 -15.85 -12.79 19.94
CA ARG A 165 -17.22 -12.27 20.15
C ARG A 165 -18.12 -13.41 20.58
N ARG A 166 -18.71 -13.35 21.77
CA ARG A 166 -19.80 -14.25 22.14
C ARG A 166 -21.05 -13.85 21.33
N SER A 167 -21.42 -14.70 20.38
CA SER A 167 -22.70 -14.59 19.68
C SER A 167 -23.78 -15.25 20.52
N TYR A 168 -24.73 -14.46 21.02
CA TYR A 168 -25.98 -15.00 21.55
C TYR A 168 -26.88 -15.27 20.35
N LYS A 169 -26.93 -16.51 19.86
CA LYS A 169 -27.92 -16.92 18.87
C LYS A 169 -29.31 -16.74 19.48
N ARG A 170 -30.03 -15.67 19.14
CA ARG A 170 -31.49 -15.67 19.28
C ARG A 170 -32.03 -16.52 18.16
N LYS A 171 -32.71 -17.61 18.49
CA LYS A 171 -33.56 -18.32 17.53
C LYS A 171 -34.66 -17.36 17.14
N PHE A 172 -34.72 -16.96 15.87
CA PHE A 172 -35.94 -16.37 15.33
C PHE A 172 -36.98 -17.49 15.32
N CYS A 173 -37.95 -17.42 16.23
CA CYS A 173 -39.20 -18.14 16.05
C CYS A 173 -40.11 -17.18 15.26
N PRO A 174 -40.53 -17.50 14.04
CA PRO A 174 -41.63 -16.78 13.41
C PRO A 174 -42.89 -17.13 14.19
N ASP A 175 -43.59 -16.13 14.72
CA ASP A 175 -44.92 -16.32 15.29
C ASP A 175 -45.90 -16.66 14.16
N LEU A 176 -46.76 -17.65 14.42
CA LEU A 176 -47.78 -18.22 13.52
C LEU A 176 -48.82 -17.20 13.07
#